data_AF-A0A972XUQ8-F1
#
_entry.id   AF-A0A972XUQ8-F1
#
_cell.length_a   1.000
_cell.length_b   1.000
_cell.length_c   1.000
_cell.angle_alpha   90.00
_cell.angle_beta   90.00
_cell.angle_gamma   90.00
#
_symmetry.space_group_name_H-M   'P 1'
#
loop_
_entity.id
_entity.type
_entity.pdbx_description
1 polymer ?
#
loop_
_entity_poly.entity_id
_entity_poly.type
_entity_poly.pdbx_seq_one_letter_code
_entity_poly.pdbx_strand_id
1 'polypeptide(L)'
;CTGIFNVADDLPAPPQDVIAFAAQLLGKPIPDSIPFSDADLSPMARSFYNENKRVRNCKIKQMLEVKLNYPTYEEGLTDIVTNNRISSL
;
A
#
# COMPACT_ATOMS: atom_id res chain seq x y z
N CYS A 1 -8.90 -2.93 -27.10
CA CYS A 1 -9.37 -1.90 -26.14
C CYS A 1 -8.23 -0.91 -25.93
N THR A 2 -8.34 0.34 -26.39
CA THR A 2 -7.26 1.34 -26.27
C THR A 2 -7.71 2.44 -25.32
N GLY A 3 -6.90 2.78 -24.32
CA GLY A 3 -7.21 3.86 -23.37
C GLY A 3 -6.31 3.86 -22.14
N ILE A 4 -6.40 4.91 -21.34
CA ILE A 4 -5.67 5.05 -20.06
C ILE A 4 -6.48 4.37 -18.95
N PHE A 5 -5.80 3.59 -18.11
CA PHE A 5 -6.40 2.87 -16.98
C PHE A 5 -5.58 3.13 -15.71
N ASN A 6 -6.28 3.41 -14.61
CA ASN A 6 -5.65 3.47 -13.30
C ASN A 6 -5.57 2.06 -12.73
N VAL A 7 -4.36 1.67 -12.32
CA VAL A 7 -4.09 0.38 -11.68
C VAL A 7 -3.70 0.67 -10.23
N ALA A 8 -4.70 0.61 -9.36
CA ALA A 8 -4.58 0.78 -7.92
C ALA A 8 -5.59 -0.16 -7.24
N ASP A 9 -5.34 -0.47 -5.98
CA ASP A 9 -6.28 -1.21 -5.14
C ASP A 9 -7.50 -0.34 -4.75
N ASP A 10 -8.36 -0.84 -3.86
CA ASP A 10 -9.58 -0.15 -3.44
C ASP A 10 -9.41 0.75 -2.22
N LEU A 11 -8.25 0.70 -1.56
CA LEU A 11 -8.05 1.32 -0.26
C LEU A 11 -6.84 2.27 -0.28
N PRO A 12 -7.04 3.55 -0.65
CA PRO A 12 -6.04 4.57 -0.42
C PRO A 12 -5.72 4.68 1.07
N ALA A 13 -4.50 4.30 1.45
CA ALA A 13 -4.08 4.23 2.85
C ALA A 13 -2.92 5.20 3.12
N PRO A 14 -2.88 5.82 4.31
CA PRO A 14 -1.70 6.51 4.80
C PRO A 14 -0.50 5.54 4.92
N PRO A 15 0.74 5.96 4.60
CA PRO A 15 1.90 5.08 4.64
C PRO A 15 2.17 4.51 6.05
N GLN A 16 1.89 5.27 7.10
CA GLN A 16 2.07 4.84 8.48
C GLN A 16 1.15 3.67 8.88
N ASP A 17 -0.05 3.59 8.31
CA ASP A 17 -1.01 2.53 8.62
C ASP A 17 -0.54 1.20 8.02
N VAL A 18 0.00 1.25 6.79
CA VAL A 18 0.60 0.11 6.12
C VAL A 18 1.81 -0.42 6.92
N ILE A 19 2.65 0.47 7.43
CA ILE A 19 3.81 0.12 8.27
C ILE A 19 3.35 -0.52 9.58
N ALA A 20 2.38 0.08 10.27
CA ALA A 20 1.87 -0.42 11.53
C ALA A 20 1.25 -1.82 11.37
N PHE A 21 0.45 -2.04 10.33
CA PHE A 21 -0.14 -3.34 10.04
C PHE A 21 0.91 -4.40 9.72
N ALA A 22 1.93 -4.06 8.91
CA ALA A 22 3.05 -4.96 8.64
C ALA A 22 3.80 -5.36 9.93
N ALA A 23 4.07 -4.40 10.82
CA ALA A 23 4.73 -4.67 12.10
C ALA A 23 3.89 -5.62 12.98
N GLN A 24 2.57 -5.41 13.03
CA GLN A 24 1.64 -6.29 13.74
C GLN A 24 1.65 -7.71 13.18
N LEU A 25 1.57 -7.88 11.85
CA LEU A 25 1.63 -9.20 11.20
C LEU A 25 2.94 -9.95 11.50
N LEU A 26 4.05 -9.22 11.61
CA LEU A 26 5.36 -9.78 11.93
C LEU A 26 5.61 -9.97 13.44
N GLY A 27 4.68 -9.55 14.30
CA GLY A 27 4.88 -9.57 15.76
C GLY A 27 6.02 -8.66 16.23
N LYS A 28 6.27 -7.55 15.51
CA LYS A 28 7.30 -6.56 15.81
C LYS A 28 6.70 -5.32 16.45
N PRO A 29 7.47 -4.56 17.25
CA PRO A 29 7.01 -3.26 17.74
C PRO A 29 6.72 -2.32 16.56
N ILE A 30 5.66 -1.54 16.68
CA ILE A 30 5.33 -0.49 15.72
C ILE A 30 6.42 0.60 15.82
N PRO A 31 7.02 1.04 14.71
CA PRO A 31 8.01 2.12 14.72
C PRO A 31 7.42 3.44 15.24
N ASP A 32 8.26 4.24 15.93
CA ASP A 32 7.86 5.56 16.41
C ASP A 32 7.54 6.51 15.23
N SER A 33 6.51 7.33 15.40
CA SER A 33 6.13 8.34 14.42
C SER A 33 7.04 9.58 14.53
N ILE A 34 7.51 10.10 13.40
CA ILE A 34 8.26 11.35 13.32
C ILE A 34 7.39 12.40 12.60
N PRO A 35 7.24 13.62 13.15
CA PRO A 35 6.57 14.71 12.44
C PRO A 35 7.23 14.98 11.08
N PHE A 36 6.44 15.25 10.04
CA PHE A 36 6.97 15.49 8.69
C PHE A 36 7.94 16.69 8.61
N SER A 37 7.75 17.70 9.46
CA SER A 37 8.65 18.85 9.59
C SER A 37 10.05 18.45 10.03
N ASP A 38 10.14 17.40 10.86
CA ASP A 38 11.34 16.99 11.58
C ASP A 38 12.00 15.77 10.90
N ALA A 39 11.33 15.20 9.89
CA ALA A 39 11.81 14.05 9.14
C ALA A 39 12.97 14.45 8.20
N ASP A 40 14.09 13.75 8.36
CA ASP A 40 15.25 13.83 7.46
C ASP A 40 14.97 13.07 6.16
N LEU A 41 14.20 13.71 5.27
CA LEU A 41 13.81 13.17 3.98
C LEU A 41 14.69 13.78 2.87
N SER A 42 15.16 12.92 1.96
CA SER A 42 15.77 13.38 0.70
C SER A 42 14.80 14.27 -0.08
N PRO A 43 15.29 15.16 -0.98
CA PRO A 43 14.41 16.01 -1.78
C PRO A 43 13.35 15.23 -2.56
N MET A 44 13.69 14.02 -3.04
CA MET A 44 12.76 13.14 -3.74
C MET A 44 11.73 12.50 -2.80
N ALA A 45 12.15 12.05 -1.62
CA ALA A 45 11.20 11.51 -0.64
C ALA A 45 10.23 12.60 -0.16
N ARG A 46 10.72 13.84 0.00
CA ARG A 46 9.88 14.99 0.36
C ARG A 46 8.86 15.34 -0.73
N SER A 47 9.24 15.26 -2.01
CA SER A 47 8.33 15.57 -3.12
C SER A 47 7.12 14.63 -3.19
N PHE A 48 7.26 13.38 -2.74
CA PHE A 48 6.15 12.43 -2.64
C PHE A 48 5.02 12.93 -1.72
N TYR A 49 5.37 13.61 -0.62
CA TYR A 49 4.39 14.15 0.34
C TYR A 49 3.81 15.51 -0.07
N ASN A 50 4.29 16.12 -1.17
CA ASN A 50 3.75 17.39 -1.66
C ASN A 50 2.41 17.23 -2.37
N GLU A 51 2.04 16.02 -2.76
CA GLU A 51 0.77 15.73 -3.42
C GLU A 51 -0.04 14.71 -2.63
N ASN A 52 -1.37 14.91 -2.57
CA ASN A 52 -2.28 13.96 -1.97
C ASN A 52 -3.54 13.81 -2.84
N LYS A 53 -3.77 12.60 -3.36
CA LYS A 53 -4.88 12.28 -4.26
C LYS A 53 -5.35 10.85 -4.05
N ARG A 54 -6.65 10.61 -4.25
CA ARG A 54 -7.24 9.27 -4.29
C ARG A 54 -7.53 8.90 -5.73
N VAL A 55 -7.10 7.71 -6.14
CA VAL A 55 -7.19 7.25 -7.53
C VAL A 55 -8.34 6.26 -7.68
N ARG A 56 -9.28 6.54 -8.57
CA ARG A 56 -10.37 5.59 -8.90
C ARG A 56 -9.89 4.52 -9.87
N ASN A 57 -10.16 3.25 -9.58
CA ASN A 57 -9.82 2.08 -10.40
C ASN A 57 -11.05 1.47 -11.15
N CYS A 58 -12.21 2.12 -11.12
CA CYS A 58 -13.46 1.56 -11.67
C CYS A 58 -13.34 1.08 -13.13
N LYS A 59 -12.50 1.75 -13.93
CA LYS A 59 -12.33 1.44 -15.36
C LYS A 59 -11.75 0.05 -15.60
N ILE A 60 -10.80 -0.41 -14.79
CA ILE A 60 -10.23 -1.76 -14.94
C ILE A 60 -11.25 -2.83 -14.55
N LYS A 61 -12.10 -2.55 -13.56
CA LYS A 61 -13.14 -3.48 -13.11
C LYS A 61 -14.29 -3.58 -14.10
N GLN A 62 -14.74 -2.46 -14.65
CA GLN A 62 -15.91 -2.40 -15.53
C GLN A 62 -15.59 -2.79 -16.97
N MET A 63 -14.44 -2.36 -17.51
CA MET A 63 -14.14 -2.55 -18.93
C MET A 63 -13.26 -3.77 -19.21
N LEU A 64 -12.43 -4.18 -18.25
CA LEU A 64 -11.54 -5.33 -18.38
C LEU A 64 -11.99 -6.50 -17.51
N GLU A 65 -13.11 -6.34 -16.78
CA GLU A 65 -13.68 -7.34 -15.87
C GLU A 65 -12.67 -7.85 -14.81
N VAL A 66 -11.68 -7.01 -14.48
CA VAL A 66 -10.65 -7.36 -13.51
C VAL A 66 -11.27 -7.50 -12.12
N LYS A 67 -11.05 -8.66 -11.50
CA LYS A 67 -11.28 -8.91 -10.08
C LYS A 67 -9.94 -8.86 -9.38
N LEU A 68 -9.76 -7.94 -8.44
CA LEU A 68 -8.52 -7.82 -7.68
C LEU A 68 -8.43 -9.00 -6.70
N ASN A 69 -7.30 -9.70 -6.69
CA ASN A 69 -7.01 -10.73 -5.69
C ASN A 69 -6.80 -10.11 -4.30
N TYR A 70 -6.23 -8.90 -4.27
CA TYR A 70 -5.99 -8.14 -3.04
C TYR A 70 -6.59 -6.72 -3.21
N PRO A 71 -7.89 -6.56 -2.93
CA PRO A 71 -8.54 -5.24 -2.90
C PRO A 71 -7.93 -4.26 -1.90
N THR A 72 -7.26 -4.74 -0.86
CA THR A 72 -6.65 -3.91 0.19
C THR A 72 -5.20 -4.29 0.47
N TYR A 73 -4.44 -3.35 1.03
CA TYR A 73 -3.08 -3.63 1.50
C TYR A 73 -3.04 -4.69 2.60
N GLU A 74 -4.12 -4.83 3.40
CA GLU A 74 -4.19 -5.78 4.51
C GLU A 74 -4.18 -7.23 4.01
N GLU A 75 -5.01 -7.52 3.01
CA GLU A 75 -5.08 -8.84 2.37
C GLU A 75 -3.74 -9.17 1.69
N GLY A 76 -3.16 -8.21 0.96
CA GLY A 76 -1.88 -8.38 0.28
C GLY A 76 -0.72 -8.65 1.25
N LEU A 77 -0.60 -7.87 2.32
CA LEU A 77 0.45 -8.09 3.33
C LEU A 77 0.26 -9.38 4.10
N THR A 78 -0.99 -9.74 4.44
CA THR A 78 -1.30 -11.00 5.11
C THR A 78 -0.87 -12.20 4.25
N ASP A 79 -1.17 -12.15 2.96
CA ASP A 79 -0.79 -13.19 2.00
C ASP A 79 0.72 -13.28 1.82
N ILE A 80 1.42 -12.14 1.69
CA ILE A 80 2.89 -12.08 1.63
C ILE A 80 3.52 -12.76 2.84
N VAL A 81 3.05 -12.45 4.06
CA VAL A 81 3.61 -13.03 5.30
C VAL A 81 3.28 -14.51 5.41
N THR A 82 2.08 -14.92 5.01
CA THR A 82 1.61 -16.32 5.10
C THR A 82 2.32 -17.21 4.07
N ASN A 83 2.45 -16.76 2.82
CA ASN A 83 3.07 -17.53 1.74
C ASN A 83 4.60 -17.54 1.82
N ASN A 84 5.24 -16.51 2.38
CA ASN A 84 6.69 -16.55 2.65
C ASN A 84 7.08 -17.39 3.88
N ARG A 85 6.11 -17.81 4.72
CA ARG A 85 6.38 -18.73 5.84
C ARG A 85 6.63 -20.19 5.40
N ILE A 86 6.56 -20.52 4.10
CA ILE A 86 6.84 -21.87 3.57
C ILE A 86 8.35 -22.14 3.36
N SER A 87 9.25 -21.19 3.66
CA SER A 87 10.69 -21.36 3.39
C SER A 87 11.60 -21.41 4.62
N SER A 88 11.09 -21.52 5.85
CA SER A 88 11.93 -21.63 7.05
C SER A 88 11.19 -22.23 8.27
N LEU A 89 10.83 -23.51 8.18
CA LEU A 89 10.84 -24.46 9.31
C LEU A 89 11.44 -25.78 8.81
#